data_AF-A0ABF7Q9D7-F1
#
_entry.id   AF-A0ABF7Q9D7-F1
#
_cell.length_a   1.000
_cell.length_b   1.000
_cell.length_c   1.000
_cell.angle_alpha   90.00
_cell.angle_beta   90.00
_cell.angle_gamma   90.00
#
_symmetry.space_group_name_H-M   'P 1'
#
loop_
_entity.id
_entity.type
_entity.pdbx_description
1 polymer ?
#
loop_
_entity_poly.entity_id
_entity_poly.type
_entity_poly.pdbx_seq_one_letter_code
_entity_poly.pdbx_strand_id
1 'polypeptide(L)'
;MGVLTKAWLVLACLLVSMSGPVRAQNVTADDTARVLAGMAPSAGSPLAAVTEDPAWRRHAAFLNNAFNLLEQRQLSRIRSWADLNLAAPRPAMFYFFSGPDFLYADAFHSKATTYVMAALEPTGPVPDLTRLPPGSIGPALSYVERSLQSILSFSFFITKNMKSDLRDGEIEGTLPILYVFLARTGKTIRSASLIWLDESGGLHAGNEPATRNATRGARIKFAGADGVEKTLDYFSTDLSDSGVKASGFLKFCEPLAPANSLLKSASYLLHERSFSQVRSWLLKNSATIIQDDSGIPLASYDPRAWRFFPFGRYLGPIDKFPDKYQPGYAALFEHAPPLDFGIGYRWRTRESNLLLSVRTPSSDTTISAEATGPADTSYQPPRARRAPRPPEFIPMYPPPPRRDDFMFWPRW
;
A
#
# COMPACT_ATOMS: atom_id res chain seq x y z
N MET A 1 44.87 -3.58 83.21
CA MET A 1 44.84 -2.16 82.79
C MET A 1 44.69 -2.14 81.27
N GLY A 2 43.72 -1.39 80.74
CA GLY A 2 43.58 -1.11 79.29
C GLY A 2 42.34 -1.69 78.61
N VAL A 3 41.25 -0.92 78.59
CA VAL A 3 39.97 -1.15 77.89
C VAL A 3 40.04 -0.56 76.46
N LEU A 4 39.04 -0.85 75.60
CA LEU A 4 38.62 -0.24 74.32
C LEU A 4 38.95 -1.08 73.06
N THR A 5 38.05 -1.45 72.14
CA THR A 5 36.61 -1.18 71.94
C THR A 5 36.04 -2.15 70.89
N LYS A 6 34.74 -2.44 70.99
CA LYS A 6 33.91 -3.26 70.08
C LYS A 6 33.72 -2.62 68.69
N ALA A 7 33.70 -3.43 67.62
CA ALA A 7 32.78 -3.24 66.48
C ALA A 7 32.62 -4.53 65.64
N TRP A 8 31.46 -5.20 65.72
CA TRP A 8 30.36 -5.24 64.72
C TRP A 8 30.70 -6.08 63.46
N LEU A 9 30.23 -7.32 63.33
CA LEU A 9 28.90 -7.84 62.94
C LEU A 9 28.82 -8.24 61.45
N VAL A 10 28.69 -9.56 61.23
CA VAL A 10 27.88 -10.24 60.20
C VAL A 10 27.98 -9.72 58.76
N LEU A 11 28.82 -10.36 57.95
CA LEU A 11 28.78 -10.30 56.49
C LEU A 11 27.80 -11.35 55.96
N ALA A 12 26.50 -11.05 55.98
CA ALA A 12 25.48 -11.84 55.31
C ALA A 12 24.44 -10.93 54.66
N CYS A 13 24.19 -11.20 53.37
CA CYS A 13 23.06 -10.72 52.57
C CYS A 13 23.03 -9.23 52.19
N LEU A 14 23.46 -8.91 50.97
CA LEU A 14 22.88 -7.83 50.16
C LEU A 14 23.19 -8.03 48.66
N LEU A 15 22.71 -9.14 48.10
CA LEU A 15 22.31 -9.19 46.69
C LEU A 15 20.87 -8.69 46.63
N VAL A 16 20.69 -7.36 46.67
CA VAL A 16 19.42 -6.75 46.31
C VAL A 16 19.33 -6.84 44.79
N SER A 17 18.64 -7.87 44.32
CA SER A 17 18.05 -7.86 42.99
C SER A 17 17.17 -6.62 42.88
N MET A 18 17.63 -5.60 42.15
CA MET A 18 16.79 -4.48 41.74
C MET A 18 15.79 -4.97 40.69
N SER A 19 14.83 -5.77 41.14
CA SER A 19 13.60 -6.05 40.41
C SER A 19 12.72 -4.82 40.59
N GLY A 20 13.02 -3.75 39.84
CA GLY A 20 12.08 -2.65 39.70
C GLY A 20 10.74 -3.21 39.24
N PRO A 21 9.59 -2.63 39.66
CA PRO A 21 8.30 -3.08 39.20
C PRO A 21 8.29 -2.99 37.66
N VAL A 22 8.24 -4.15 37.00
CA VAL A 22 7.96 -4.21 35.56
C VAL A 22 6.56 -3.67 35.41
N ARG A 23 6.45 -2.38 35.06
CA ARG A 23 5.18 -1.78 34.69
C ARG A 23 4.65 -2.62 33.53
N ALA A 24 3.49 -3.25 33.72
CA ALA A 24 2.80 -3.94 32.64
C ALA A 24 2.69 -2.96 31.46
N GLN A 25 3.40 -3.25 30.38
CA GLN A 25 3.31 -2.43 29.19
C GLN A 25 1.91 -2.63 28.60
N ASN A 26 1.26 -1.53 28.25
CA ASN A 26 -0.01 -1.62 27.52
C ASN A 26 0.28 -2.09 26.10
N VAL A 27 -0.61 -2.94 25.56
CA VAL A 27 -0.53 -3.36 24.16
C VAL A 27 -0.64 -2.14 23.25
N THR A 28 0.34 -1.96 22.38
CA THR A 28 0.36 -0.86 21.40
C THR A 28 -0.29 -1.28 20.08
N ALA A 29 -0.67 -0.31 19.25
CA ALA A 29 -1.11 -0.58 17.88
C ALA A 29 -0.02 -1.30 17.06
N ASP A 30 1.25 -0.99 17.31
CA ASP A 30 2.39 -1.67 16.69
C ASP A 30 2.51 -3.13 17.12
N ASP A 31 2.33 -3.44 18.42
CA ASP A 31 2.33 -4.82 18.88
C ASP A 31 1.25 -5.64 18.19
N THR A 32 0.04 -5.09 18.10
CA THR A 32 -1.07 -5.72 17.36
C THR A 32 -0.70 -5.93 15.90
N ALA A 33 -0.15 -4.91 15.23
CA ALA A 33 0.26 -5.02 13.83
C ALA A 33 1.32 -6.09 13.61
N ARG A 34 2.33 -6.16 14.50
CA ARG A 34 3.38 -7.17 14.44
C ARG A 34 2.83 -8.57 14.62
N VAL A 35 1.95 -8.79 15.60
CA VAL A 35 1.32 -10.11 15.80
C VAL A 35 0.48 -10.54 14.61
N LEU A 36 -0.36 -9.65 14.06
CA LEU A 36 -1.12 -9.89 12.83
C LEU A 36 -0.21 -10.16 11.61
N ALA A 37 0.98 -9.58 11.60
CA ALA A 37 1.97 -9.74 10.55
C ALA A 37 2.85 -11.00 10.71
N GLY A 38 2.61 -11.82 11.73
CA GLY A 38 3.44 -12.98 12.04
C GLY A 38 4.84 -12.60 12.54
N MET A 39 4.96 -11.44 13.19
CA MET A 39 6.19 -10.90 13.76
C MET A 39 6.07 -10.82 15.29
N ALA A 40 7.16 -11.08 16.00
CA ALA A 40 7.15 -10.96 17.46
C ALA A 40 6.84 -9.50 17.86
N PRO A 41 5.92 -9.25 18.83
CA PRO A 41 5.65 -7.92 19.35
C PRO A 41 6.86 -7.36 20.12
N SER A 42 6.73 -6.15 20.66
CA SER A 42 7.78 -5.56 21.49
C SER A 42 8.05 -6.39 22.76
N ALA A 43 9.30 -6.29 23.26
CA ALA A 43 9.72 -6.99 24.46
C ALA A 43 8.91 -6.50 25.68
N GLY A 44 8.26 -7.44 26.38
CA GLY A 44 7.38 -7.12 27.51
C GLY A 44 5.92 -6.84 27.13
N SER A 45 5.57 -6.90 25.84
CA SER A 45 4.19 -6.79 25.41
C SER A 45 3.34 -7.95 25.96
N PRO A 46 2.12 -7.68 26.47
CA PRO A 46 1.17 -8.72 26.86
C PRO A 46 0.82 -9.71 25.73
N LEU A 47 0.98 -9.29 24.47
CA LEU A 47 0.77 -10.16 23.31
C LEU A 47 1.91 -11.16 23.08
N ALA A 48 3.00 -11.14 23.85
CA ALA A 48 4.09 -12.10 23.70
C ALA A 48 3.60 -13.56 23.86
N ALA A 49 2.62 -13.79 24.74
CA ALA A 49 2.01 -15.12 24.94
C ALA A 49 1.35 -15.67 23.67
N VAL A 50 0.82 -14.81 22.79
CA VAL A 50 0.24 -15.23 21.51
C VAL A 50 1.28 -15.95 20.63
N THR A 51 2.55 -15.56 20.73
CA THR A 51 3.62 -16.12 19.90
C THR A 51 4.01 -17.56 20.29
N GLU A 52 3.52 -18.04 21.43
CA GLU A 52 3.69 -19.41 21.89
C GLU A 52 2.70 -20.38 21.22
N ASP A 53 1.59 -19.88 20.69
CA ASP A 53 0.56 -20.67 20.04
C ASP A 53 1.10 -21.32 18.73
N PRO A 54 0.98 -22.66 18.57
CA PRO A 54 1.38 -23.34 17.34
C PRO A 54 0.71 -22.81 16.07
N ALA A 55 -0.54 -22.35 16.14
CA ALA A 55 -1.25 -21.72 15.03
C ALA A 55 -0.60 -20.41 14.63
N TRP A 56 -0.22 -19.57 15.60
CA TRP A 56 0.50 -18.33 15.32
C TRP A 56 1.88 -18.60 14.70
N ARG A 57 2.61 -19.61 15.19
CA ARG A 57 3.92 -19.97 14.60
C ARG A 57 3.82 -20.43 13.15
N ARG A 58 2.77 -21.18 12.79
CA ARG A 58 2.49 -21.56 11.40
C ARG A 58 2.17 -20.33 10.55
N HIS A 59 1.31 -19.45 11.04
CA HIS A 59 0.98 -18.18 10.40
C HIS A 59 2.22 -17.32 10.15
N ALA A 60 3.08 -17.17 11.16
CA ALA A 60 4.35 -16.45 11.05
C ALA A 60 5.26 -17.04 9.98
N ALA A 61 5.44 -18.37 9.96
CA ALA A 61 6.24 -19.05 8.95
C ALA A 61 5.69 -18.82 7.52
N PHE A 62 4.37 -18.92 7.36
CA PHE A 62 3.70 -18.65 6.09
C PHE A 62 3.95 -17.22 5.60
N LEU A 63 3.66 -16.21 6.43
CA LEU A 63 3.86 -14.81 6.03
C LEU A 63 5.34 -14.49 5.80
N ASN A 64 6.26 -15.03 6.60
CA ASN A 64 7.70 -14.91 6.38
C ASN A 64 8.11 -15.37 4.99
N ASN A 65 7.70 -16.57 4.58
CA ASN A 65 7.97 -17.05 3.23
C ASN A 65 7.31 -16.17 2.15
N ALA A 66 6.02 -15.86 2.30
CA ALA A 66 5.26 -15.14 1.28
C ALA A 66 5.81 -13.72 1.00
N PHE A 67 6.08 -12.95 2.04
CA PHE A 67 6.63 -11.59 1.87
C PHE A 67 8.10 -11.61 1.46
N ASN A 68 8.91 -12.58 1.88
CA ASN A 68 10.28 -12.69 1.38
C ASN A 68 10.30 -12.90 -0.14
N LEU A 69 9.41 -13.75 -0.65
CA LEU A 69 9.25 -13.95 -2.09
C LEU A 69 8.74 -12.67 -2.79
N LEU A 70 7.74 -12.01 -2.23
CA LEU A 70 7.18 -10.76 -2.78
C LEU A 70 8.23 -9.64 -2.84
N GLU A 71 9.00 -9.49 -1.76
CA GLU A 71 10.08 -8.52 -1.62
C GLU A 71 11.16 -8.74 -2.70
N GLN A 72 11.65 -9.97 -2.85
CA GLN A 72 12.70 -10.33 -3.82
C GLN A 72 12.23 -10.25 -5.28
N ARG A 73 10.97 -10.64 -5.55
CA ARG A 73 10.45 -10.72 -6.91
C ARG A 73 9.91 -9.38 -7.43
N GLN A 74 9.46 -8.50 -6.53
CA GLN A 74 8.60 -7.39 -6.93
C GLN A 74 8.92 -6.08 -6.22
N LEU A 75 8.76 -5.98 -4.90
CA LEU A 75 8.80 -4.68 -4.21
C LEU A 75 10.18 -4.01 -4.27
N SER A 76 11.27 -4.79 -4.16
CA SER A 76 12.64 -4.27 -4.32
C SER A 76 12.87 -3.68 -5.71
N ARG A 77 12.39 -4.36 -6.76
CA ARG A 77 12.50 -3.91 -8.15
C ARG A 77 11.67 -2.66 -8.42
N ILE A 78 10.47 -2.57 -7.84
CA ILE A 78 9.63 -1.37 -7.91
C ILE A 78 10.36 -0.18 -7.28
N ARG A 79 10.97 -0.36 -6.10
CA ARG A 79 11.75 0.72 -5.45
C ARG A 79 12.93 1.15 -6.30
N SER A 80 13.71 0.20 -6.84
CA SER A 80 14.81 0.53 -7.75
C SER A 80 14.34 1.26 -9.00
N TRP A 81 13.21 0.84 -9.59
CA TRP A 81 12.60 1.54 -10.72
C TRP A 81 12.15 2.96 -10.31
N ALA A 82 11.53 3.12 -9.14
CA ALA A 82 11.05 4.41 -8.66
C ALA A 82 12.20 5.39 -8.43
N ASP A 83 13.30 4.94 -7.81
CA ASP A 83 14.50 5.76 -7.59
C ASP A 83 15.16 6.23 -8.89
N LEU A 84 15.09 5.42 -9.95
CA LEU A 84 15.65 5.76 -11.27
C LEU A 84 14.76 6.69 -12.10
N ASN A 85 13.44 6.56 -11.98
CA ASN A 85 12.50 7.20 -12.91
C ASN A 85 11.74 8.39 -12.32
N LEU A 86 11.69 8.54 -10.99
CA LEU A 86 10.94 9.62 -10.33
C LEU A 86 11.88 10.76 -9.92
N ALA A 87 11.79 11.89 -10.64
CA ALA A 87 12.73 13.01 -10.50
C ALA A 87 12.58 13.84 -9.20
N ALA A 88 11.38 13.92 -8.61
CA ALA A 88 11.17 14.66 -7.36
C ALA A 88 10.05 14.04 -6.50
N PRO A 89 10.30 13.76 -5.21
CA PRO A 89 9.26 13.32 -4.30
C PRO A 89 8.24 14.45 -4.07
N ARG A 90 6.97 14.07 -3.95
CA ARG A 90 5.90 14.94 -3.45
C ARG A 90 5.54 14.52 -2.02
N PRO A 91 5.13 15.47 -1.16
CA PRO A 91 4.77 15.14 0.22
C PRO A 91 3.54 14.24 0.29
N ALA A 92 2.59 14.41 -0.64
CA ALA A 92 1.37 13.63 -0.71
C ALA A 92 1.36 12.68 -1.91
N MET A 93 0.69 11.54 -1.74
CA MET A 93 0.30 10.65 -2.83
C MET A 93 -1.17 10.23 -2.74
N PHE A 94 -1.80 10.09 -3.89
CA PHE A 94 -3.17 9.60 -4.05
C PHE A 94 -3.17 8.19 -4.64
N TYR A 95 -3.80 7.25 -3.97
CA TYR A 95 -4.06 5.91 -4.51
C TYR A 95 -5.56 5.65 -4.51
N PHE A 96 -6.21 6.03 -5.60
CA PHE A 96 -7.64 5.83 -5.76
C PHE A 96 -7.90 4.44 -6.34
N PHE A 97 -9.01 3.81 -5.94
CA PHE A 97 -9.32 2.41 -6.24
C PHE A 97 -8.30 1.41 -5.66
N SER A 98 -7.69 1.75 -4.53
CA SER A 98 -6.50 1.04 -4.01
C SER A 98 -6.79 -0.29 -3.31
N GLY A 99 -8.01 -0.47 -2.80
CA GLY A 99 -8.22 -1.38 -1.66
C GLY A 99 -7.26 -1.05 -0.51
N PRO A 100 -6.87 -2.02 0.33
CA PRO A 100 -5.87 -1.81 1.38
C PRO A 100 -4.43 -1.92 0.87
N ASP A 101 -4.14 -1.72 -0.42
CA ASP A 101 -2.82 -1.97 -1.02
C ASP A 101 -1.74 -0.91 -0.67
N PHE A 102 -1.31 -0.88 0.59
CA PHE A 102 -0.23 0.01 1.02
C PHE A 102 1.14 -0.37 0.44
N LEU A 103 1.35 -1.64 0.08
CA LEU A 103 2.65 -2.15 -0.37
C LEU A 103 3.14 -1.43 -1.63
N TYR A 104 2.27 -1.25 -2.63
CA TYR A 104 2.65 -0.56 -3.87
C TYR A 104 2.71 0.95 -3.67
N ALA A 105 1.87 1.52 -2.80
CA ALA A 105 1.95 2.93 -2.43
C ALA A 105 3.33 3.26 -1.86
N ASP A 106 3.80 2.47 -0.89
CA ASP A 106 5.12 2.63 -0.28
C ASP A 106 6.25 2.29 -1.25
N ALA A 107 6.11 1.26 -2.09
CA ALA A 107 7.17 0.87 -3.02
C ALA A 107 7.41 1.93 -4.13
N PHE A 108 6.35 2.52 -4.70
CA PHE A 108 6.49 3.56 -5.71
C PHE A 108 6.78 4.94 -5.11
N HIS A 109 6.21 5.25 -3.95
CA HIS A 109 6.25 6.58 -3.35
C HIS A 109 6.72 6.53 -1.90
N SER A 110 7.83 5.83 -1.64
CA SER A 110 8.42 5.65 -0.31
C SER A 110 8.81 6.95 0.39
N LYS A 111 8.97 8.05 -0.36
CA LYS A 111 9.34 9.38 0.15
C LYS A 111 8.14 10.26 0.50
N ALA A 112 6.91 9.84 0.20
CA ALA A 112 5.72 10.57 0.61
C ALA A 112 5.57 10.54 2.14
N THR A 113 5.07 11.63 2.71
CA THR A 113 4.73 11.76 4.14
C THR A 113 3.24 11.59 4.38
N THR A 114 2.41 11.79 3.34
CA THR A 114 0.96 11.63 3.39
C THR A 114 0.50 10.70 2.27
N TYR A 115 -0.17 9.62 2.64
CA TYR A 115 -0.78 8.67 1.72
C TYR A 115 -2.29 8.80 1.86
N VAL A 116 -3.01 9.12 0.78
CA VAL A 116 -4.47 9.11 0.77
C VAL A 116 -4.94 8.00 -0.15
N MET A 117 -5.56 6.99 0.45
CA MET A 117 -6.04 5.78 -0.20
C MET A 117 -7.58 5.77 -0.18
N ALA A 118 -8.20 5.34 -1.28
CA ALA A 118 -9.66 5.33 -1.38
C ALA A 118 -10.17 4.11 -2.15
N ALA A 119 -11.14 3.41 -1.55
CA ALA A 119 -11.83 2.28 -2.16
C ALA A 119 -13.19 2.05 -1.48
N LEU A 120 -13.94 1.02 -1.86
CA LEU A 120 -15.27 0.74 -1.29
C LEU A 120 -15.22 -0.05 0.01
N GLU A 121 -14.08 -0.69 0.29
CA GLU A 121 -14.00 -1.62 1.40
C GLU A 121 -14.02 -0.86 2.74
N PRO A 122 -14.85 -1.30 3.69
CA PRO A 122 -14.94 -0.65 4.98
C PRO A 122 -13.64 -0.83 5.77
N THR A 123 -13.35 0.12 6.66
CA THR A 123 -12.18 0.03 7.55
C THR A 123 -12.27 -1.08 8.57
N GLY A 124 -13.48 -1.40 9.03
CA GLY A 124 -13.69 -2.17 10.25
C GLY A 124 -13.31 -1.36 11.51
N PRO A 125 -13.39 -1.97 12.69
CA PRO A 125 -12.91 -1.38 13.94
C PRO A 125 -11.37 -1.35 13.99
N VAL A 126 -10.82 -0.58 14.93
CA VAL A 126 -9.38 -0.67 15.24
C VAL A 126 -9.11 -2.06 15.84
N PRO A 127 -8.15 -2.84 15.30
CA PRO A 127 -7.90 -4.19 15.79
C PRO A 127 -7.43 -4.21 17.25
N ASP A 128 -8.06 -5.03 18.08
CA ASP A 128 -7.68 -5.22 19.49
C ASP A 128 -7.62 -6.72 19.83
N LEU A 129 -6.41 -7.27 19.79
CA LEU A 129 -6.16 -8.69 20.07
C LEU A 129 -6.32 -9.04 21.56
N THR A 130 -6.36 -8.06 22.46
CA THR A 130 -6.52 -8.31 23.91
C THR A 130 -7.94 -8.74 24.28
N ARG A 131 -8.90 -8.49 23.39
CA ARG A 131 -10.31 -8.83 23.57
C ARG A 131 -10.69 -10.16 22.96
N LEU A 132 -9.77 -10.83 22.24
CA LEU A 132 -10.08 -12.11 21.62
C LEU A 132 -10.22 -13.19 22.70
N PRO A 133 -11.26 -14.03 22.61
CA PRO A 133 -11.39 -15.18 23.51
C PRO A 133 -10.17 -16.13 23.37
N PRO A 134 -9.79 -16.82 24.46
CA PRO A 134 -8.78 -17.87 24.39
C PRO A 134 -9.14 -18.90 23.32
N GLY A 135 -8.21 -19.22 22.42
CA GLY A 135 -8.42 -20.15 21.30
C GLY A 135 -8.96 -19.51 20.01
N SER A 136 -9.38 -18.25 20.01
CA SER A 136 -9.86 -17.55 18.79
C SER A 136 -8.74 -17.04 17.87
N ILE A 137 -7.49 -17.05 18.33
CA ILE A 137 -6.35 -16.51 17.56
C ILE A 137 -6.16 -17.24 16.23
N GLY A 138 -6.24 -18.58 16.21
CA GLY A 138 -6.04 -19.37 14.99
C GLY A 138 -7.06 -19.04 13.89
N PRO A 139 -8.37 -19.11 14.17
CA PRO A 139 -9.40 -18.67 13.23
C PRO A 139 -9.24 -17.22 12.77
N ALA A 140 -8.91 -16.30 13.67
CA ALA A 140 -8.74 -14.89 13.36
C ALA A 140 -7.52 -14.64 12.44
N LEU A 141 -6.42 -15.36 12.62
CA LEU A 141 -5.25 -15.30 11.74
C LEU A 141 -5.49 -15.98 10.39
N SER A 142 -6.28 -17.06 10.36
CA SER A 142 -6.66 -17.73 9.10
C SER A 142 -7.47 -16.81 8.17
N TYR A 143 -8.27 -15.91 8.75
CA TYR A 143 -8.94 -14.85 7.99
C TYR A 143 -7.91 -13.92 7.33
N VAL A 144 -6.91 -13.45 8.08
CA VAL A 144 -5.85 -12.56 7.56
C VAL A 144 -5.12 -13.22 6.39
N GLU A 145 -4.80 -14.52 6.51
CA GLU A 145 -4.17 -15.28 5.43
C GLU A 145 -5.01 -15.32 4.15
N ARG A 146 -6.32 -15.59 4.27
CA ARG A 146 -7.24 -15.63 3.11
C ARG A 146 -7.33 -14.27 2.43
N SER A 147 -7.53 -13.20 3.19
CA SER A 147 -7.66 -11.84 2.65
C SER A 147 -6.35 -11.38 1.97
N LEU A 148 -5.19 -11.86 2.44
CA LEU A 148 -3.87 -11.57 1.86
C LEU A 148 -3.50 -12.49 0.69
N GLN A 149 -4.16 -13.63 0.50
CA GLN A 149 -3.75 -14.63 -0.49
C GLN A 149 -3.74 -14.06 -1.92
N SER A 150 -4.72 -13.21 -2.25
CA SER A 150 -4.86 -12.64 -3.60
C SER A 150 -3.74 -11.65 -3.94
N ILE A 151 -3.48 -10.68 -3.06
CA ILE A 151 -2.44 -9.66 -3.28
C ILE A 151 -1.03 -10.26 -3.26
N LEU A 152 -0.78 -11.24 -2.38
CA LEU A 152 0.50 -11.93 -2.29
C LEU A 152 0.77 -12.85 -3.50
N SER A 153 -0.28 -13.36 -4.15
CA SER A 153 -0.15 -14.28 -5.29
C SER A 153 -0.23 -13.61 -6.66
N PHE A 154 -1.02 -12.53 -6.79
CA PHE A 154 -1.41 -11.98 -8.09
C PHE A 154 -1.08 -10.51 -8.27
N SER A 155 -0.38 -9.85 -7.33
CA SER A 155 -0.12 -8.40 -7.36
C SER A 155 -1.36 -7.53 -7.17
N PHE A 156 -2.59 -8.06 -7.10
CA PHE A 156 -3.82 -7.29 -6.87
C PHE A 156 -4.84 -8.05 -6.02
N PHE A 157 -5.78 -7.32 -5.44
CA PHE A 157 -6.90 -7.91 -4.70
C PHE A 157 -8.10 -8.23 -5.60
N ILE A 158 -8.85 -9.29 -5.26
CA ILE A 158 -10.05 -9.71 -5.98
C ILE A 158 -11.29 -9.22 -5.21
N THR A 159 -12.04 -8.25 -5.74
CA THR A 159 -13.11 -7.53 -5.02
C THR A 159 -14.25 -8.42 -4.52
N LYS A 160 -14.57 -9.53 -5.19
CA LYS A 160 -15.58 -10.50 -4.71
C LYS A 160 -15.16 -11.14 -3.39
N ASN A 161 -13.91 -11.61 -3.37
CA ASN A 161 -13.31 -12.20 -2.18
C ASN A 161 -13.14 -11.12 -1.12
N MET A 162 -12.73 -9.90 -1.46
CA MET A 162 -12.66 -8.81 -0.48
C MET A 162 -14.00 -8.49 0.19
N LYS A 163 -15.13 -8.52 -0.52
CA LYS A 163 -16.43 -8.20 0.11
C LYS A 163 -16.87 -9.26 1.13
N SER A 164 -16.62 -10.54 0.88
CA SER A 164 -16.86 -11.62 1.85
C SER A 164 -15.78 -11.65 2.94
N ASP A 165 -14.53 -11.63 2.52
CA ASP A 165 -13.33 -11.75 3.36
C ASP A 165 -13.00 -10.48 4.13
N LEU A 166 -13.80 -9.41 4.03
CA LEU A 166 -13.69 -8.21 4.87
C LEU A 166 -14.91 -7.98 5.77
N ARG A 167 -15.91 -8.86 5.72
CA ARG A 167 -17.16 -8.79 6.49
C ARG A 167 -17.41 -9.98 7.41
N ASP A 168 -16.70 -11.09 7.21
CA ASP A 168 -16.91 -12.33 7.96
C ASP A 168 -15.74 -12.60 8.94
N GLY A 169 -15.90 -12.30 10.24
CA GLY A 169 -14.96 -12.69 11.29
C GLY A 169 -14.82 -11.69 12.45
N GLU A 170 -14.06 -12.05 13.48
CA GLU A 170 -13.76 -11.18 14.64
C GLU A 170 -12.73 -10.07 14.31
N ILE A 171 -12.02 -10.20 13.18
CA ILE A 171 -11.08 -9.24 12.63
C ILE A 171 -11.63 -8.84 11.27
N GLU A 172 -12.41 -7.76 11.18
CA GLU A 172 -13.07 -7.33 9.92
C GLU A 172 -12.48 -6.03 9.36
N GLY A 173 -12.69 -5.79 8.06
CA GLY A 173 -12.32 -4.55 7.38
C GLY A 173 -10.85 -4.42 6.95
N THR A 174 -10.50 -3.28 6.36
CA THR A 174 -9.18 -3.02 5.77
C THR A 174 -8.07 -2.72 6.77
N LEU A 175 -8.39 -2.25 7.99
CA LEU A 175 -7.38 -1.87 8.99
C LEU A 175 -6.42 -3.02 9.38
N PRO A 176 -6.90 -4.24 9.69
CA PRO A 176 -6.02 -5.38 9.95
C PRO A 176 -5.02 -5.65 8.81
N ILE A 177 -5.45 -5.50 7.56
CA ILE A 177 -4.62 -5.74 6.38
C ILE A 177 -3.56 -4.64 6.22
N LEU A 178 -3.97 -3.38 6.42
CA LEU A 178 -3.04 -2.23 6.45
C LEU A 178 -2.00 -2.36 7.57
N TYR A 179 -2.40 -2.86 8.74
CA TYR A 179 -1.49 -3.15 9.86
C TYR A 179 -0.42 -4.15 9.46
N VAL A 180 -0.82 -5.26 8.82
CA VAL A 180 0.12 -6.25 8.29
C VAL A 180 1.08 -5.60 7.31
N PHE A 181 0.59 -4.85 6.33
CA PHE A 181 1.47 -4.24 5.33
C PHE A 181 2.44 -3.22 5.90
N LEU A 182 2.01 -2.39 6.83
CA LEU A 182 2.89 -1.43 7.52
C LEU A 182 4.00 -2.18 8.27
N ALA A 183 3.66 -3.17 9.09
CA ALA A 183 4.65 -3.96 9.83
C ALA A 183 5.62 -4.71 8.89
N ARG A 184 5.10 -5.33 7.83
CA ARG A 184 5.88 -6.12 6.86
C ARG A 184 6.76 -5.28 5.94
N THR A 185 6.49 -3.98 5.83
CA THR A 185 7.35 -3.01 5.13
C THR A 185 8.28 -2.26 6.07
N GLY A 186 8.44 -2.75 7.31
CA GLY A 186 9.37 -2.19 8.29
C GLY A 186 8.91 -0.86 8.87
N LYS A 187 7.60 -0.58 8.85
CA LYS A 187 7.02 0.61 9.49
C LYS A 187 6.59 0.28 10.90
N THR A 188 6.74 1.25 11.79
CA THR A 188 6.23 1.22 13.16
C THR A 188 4.98 2.07 13.27
N ILE A 189 3.87 1.48 13.71
CA ILE A 189 2.60 2.20 13.91
C ILE A 189 2.67 2.99 15.22
N ARG A 190 2.41 4.29 15.15
CA ARG A 190 2.34 5.18 16.32
C ARG A 190 0.92 5.27 16.87
N SER A 191 -0.06 5.40 15.99
CA SER A 191 -1.47 5.40 16.36
C SER A 191 -2.33 5.03 15.16
N ALA A 192 -3.54 4.54 15.44
CA ALA A 192 -4.61 4.42 14.46
C ALA A 192 -5.91 4.88 15.07
N SER A 193 -6.71 5.62 14.31
CA SER A 193 -8.03 6.08 14.73
C SER A 193 -9.01 6.02 13.57
N LEU A 194 -10.27 5.76 13.89
CA LEU A 194 -11.37 5.95 12.94
C LEU A 194 -11.60 7.46 12.76
N ILE A 195 -11.92 7.84 11.53
CA ILE A 195 -12.19 9.22 11.10
C ILE A 195 -13.38 9.24 10.14
N TRP A 196 -13.95 10.41 9.92
CA TRP A 196 -14.89 10.61 8.82
C TRP A 196 -14.78 12.01 8.23
N LEU A 197 -15.21 12.17 6.97
CA LEU A 197 -15.30 13.46 6.30
C LEU A 197 -16.74 13.93 6.23
N ASP A 198 -16.95 15.22 6.52
CA ASP A 198 -18.19 15.92 6.20
C ASP A 198 -18.30 16.24 4.69
N GLU A 199 -19.41 16.85 4.27
CA GLU A 199 -19.65 17.22 2.86
C GLU A 199 -18.74 18.36 2.35
N SER A 200 -18.10 19.10 3.25
CA SER A 200 -17.12 20.15 2.94
C SER A 200 -15.70 19.61 2.75
N GLY A 201 -15.46 18.35 3.14
CA GLY A 201 -14.12 17.74 3.20
C GLY A 201 -13.42 17.96 4.55
N GLY A 202 -14.15 18.47 5.55
CA GLY A 202 -13.69 18.61 6.93
C GLY A 202 -13.51 17.24 7.58
N LEU A 203 -12.40 17.05 8.29
CA LEU A 203 -12.03 15.80 8.93
C LEU A 203 -12.46 15.80 10.40
N HIS A 204 -13.17 14.74 10.80
CA HIS A 204 -13.69 14.53 12.14
C HIS A 204 -13.20 13.22 12.73
N ALA A 205 -13.08 13.17 14.07
CA ALA A 205 -12.77 11.94 14.77
C ALA A 205 -13.96 10.95 14.74
N GLY A 206 -13.67 9.65 14.74
CA GLY A 206 -14.70 8.60 14.66
C GLY A 206 -15.65 8.51 15.85
N ASN A 207 -15.33 9.15 16.98
CA ASN A 207 -16.20 9.27 18.14
C ASN A 207 -17.14 10.49 18.09
N GLU A 208 -16.97 11.38 17.11
CA GLU A 208 -17.89 12.49 16.87
C GLU A 208 -19.15 12.01 16.12
N PRO A 209 -20.32 12.64 16.32
CA PRO A 209 -21.54 12.30 15.59
C PRO A 209 -21.37 12.49 14.08
N ALA A 210 -21.44 11.39 13.33
CA ALA A 210 -21.33 11.41 11.88
C ALA A 210 -22.63 11.92 11.21
N THR A 211 -22.48 12.67 10.13
CA THR A 211 -23.60 13.07 9.26
C THR A 211 -24.09 11.90 8.40
N ARG A 212 -25.26 12.05 7.79
CA ARG A 212 -25.86 11.01 6.93
C ARG A 212 -24.96 10.62 5.74
N ASN A 213 -24.24 11.59 5.17
CA ASN A 213 -23.35 11.39 4.02
C ASN A 213 -21.87 11.33 4.41
N ALA A 214 -21.58 11.04 5.69
CA ALA A 214 -20.21 10.98 6.19
C ALA A 214 -19.39 9.94 5.43
N THR A 215 -18.25 10.35 4.89
CA THR A 215 -17.29 9.44 4.29
C THR A 215 -16.42 8.86 5.37
N ARG A 216 -16.61 7.59 5.71
CA ARG A 216 -15.88 6.94 6.81
C ARG A 216 -14.49 6.49 6.37
N GLY A 217 -13.54 6.51 7.30
CA GLY A 217 -12.18 6.12 7.05
C GLY A 217 -11.39 5.85 8.32
N ALA A 218 -10.09 5.68 8.15
CA ALA A 218 -9.15 5.52 9.24
C ALA A 218 -7.86 6.27 8.94
N ARG A 219 -7.27 6.85 9.98
CA ARG A 219 -5.97 7.50 9.96
C ARG A 219 -4.98 6.66 10.72
N ILE A 220 -3.85 6.33 10.11
CA ILE A 220 -2.72 5.65 10.74
C ILE A 220 -1.51 6.58 10.70
N LYS A 221 -0.96 6.88 11.88
CA LYS A 221 0.33 7.54 12.02
C LYS A 221 1.41 6.48 12.17
N PHE A 222 2.49 6.57 11.39
CA PHE A 222 3.56 5.59 11.40
C PHE A 222 4.91 6.24 11.10
N ALA A 223 6.00 5.50 11.28
CA ALA A 223 7.33 5.94 10.87
C ALA A 223 8.12 4.76 10.29
N GLY A 224 9.05 5.04 9.38
CA GLY A 224 10.04 4.06 8.93
C GLY A 224 11.29 4.07 9.82
N ALA A 225 12.33 3.38 9.36
CA ALA A 225 13.64 3.39 10.00
C ALA A 225 14.31 4.78 10.04
N ASP A 226 13.90 5.68 9.15
CA ASP A 226 14.33 7.09 9.12
C ASP A 226 13.73 7.94 10.24
N GLY A 227 12.74 7.41 10.98
CA GLY A 227 12.06 8.10 12.07
C GLY A 227 11.11 9.21 11.62
N VAL A 228 10.96 9.45 10.31
CA VAL A 228 10.06 10.47 9.78
C VAL A 228 8.62 10.05 10.01
N GLU A 229 7.84 10.88 10.69
CA GLU A 229 6.41 10.61 10.86
C GLU A 229 5.67 10.75 9.52
N LYS A 230 4.83 9.75 9.24
CA LYS A 230 3.99 9.66 8.06
C LYS A 230 2.55 9.39 8.45
N THR A 231 1.64 9.77 7.56
CA THR A 231 0.20 9.60 7.73
C THR A 231 -0.35 8.78 6.57
N LEU A 232 -1.11 7.74 6.88
CA LEU A 232 -1.96 7.04 5.94
C LEU A 232 -3.42 7.32 6.29
N ASP A 233 -4.12 7.98 5.37
CA ASP A 233 -5.56 8.18 5.43
C ASP A 233 -6.22 7.25 4.41
N TYR A 234 -6.99 6.27 4.90
CA TYR A 234 -7.79 5.38 4.08
C TYR A 234 -9.27 5.75 4.21
N PHE A 235 -9.95 5.97 3.08
CA PHE A 235 -11.37 6.28 3.05
C PHE A 235 -12.17 5.21 2.29
N SER A 236 -13.25 4.76 2.93
CA SER A 236 -14.29 3.93 2.31
C SER A 236 -15.27 4.85 1.59
N THR A 237 -15.09 5.05 0.29
CA THR A 237 -15.86 6.01 -0.49
C THR A 237 -16.17 5.53 -1.91
N ASP A 238 -17.34 5.91 -2.42
CA ASP A 238 -17.71 5.72 -3.82
C ASP A 238 -17.10 6.83 -4.68
N LEU A 239 -16.20 6.44 -5.59
CA LEU A 239 -15.51 7.35 -6.50
C LEU A 239 -16.27 7.60 -7.81
N SER A 240 -17.49 7.05 -7.97
CA SER A 240 -18.38 7.42 -9.06
C SER A 240 -18.76 8.90 -9.01
N ASP A 241 -19.19 9.45 -10.13
CA ASP A 241 -19.64 10.84 -10.27
C ASP A 241 -20.77 11.18 -9.27
N SER A 242 -21.67 10.23 -8.98
CA SER A 242 -22.68 10.37 -7.93
C SER A 242 -22.09 10.33 -6.53
N GLY A 243 -21.15 9.41 -6.27
CA GLY A 243 -20.50 9.26 -4.98
C GLY A 243 -19.65 10.47 -4.60
N VAL A 244 -18.77 10.92 -5.50
CA VAL A 244 -17.91 12.08 -5.24
C VAL A 244 -18.71 13.37 -5.07
N LYS A 245 -19.85 13.50 -5.75
CA LYS A 245 -20.76 14.65 -5.57
C LYS A 245 -21.43 14.66 -4.20
N ALA A 246 -21.73 13.49 -3.65
CA ALA A 246 -22.36 13.34 -2.33
C ALA A 246 -21.35 13.35 -1.18
N SER A 247 -20.04 13.24 -1.47
CA SER A 247 -18.97 13.16 -0.47
C SER A 247 -18.13 14.44 -0.39
N GLY A 248 -17.43 14.66 0.73
CA GLY A 248 -16.36 15.66 0.83
C GLY A 248 -14.98 15.17 0.39
N PHE A 249 -14.87 13.96 -0.16
CA PHE A 249 -13.57 13.29 -0.36
C PHE A 249 -12.61 14.04 -1.29
N LEU A 250 -13.08 14.50 -2.46
CA LEU A 250 -12.21 15.24 -3.38
C LEU A 250 -11.81 16.62 -2.82
N LYS A 251 -12.67 17.24 -2.00
CA LYS A 251 -12.38 18.51 -1.32
C LYS A 251 -11.31 18.32 -0.24
N PHE A 252 -11.37 17.21 0.50
CA PHE A 252 -10.31 16.84 1.46
C PHE A 252 -8.94 16.66 0.77
N CYS A 253 -8.93 16.12 -0.45
CA CYS A 253 -7.69 15.88 -1.18
C CYS A 253 -7.12 17.15 -1.84
N GLU A 254 -7.93 18.17 -2.12
CA GLU A 254 -7.54 19.35 -2.90
C GLU A 254 -6.36 20.14 -2.28
N PRO A 255 -6.28 20.39 -0.96
CA PRO A 255 -5.14 21.06 -0.34
C PRO A 255 -3.81 20.28 -0.42
N LEU A 256 -3.86 18.99 -0.75
CA LEU A 256 -2.67 18.13 -0.88
C LEU A 256 -2.08 18.16 -2.30
N ALA A 257 -2.75 18.82 -3.25
CA ALA A 257 -2.33 18.92 -4.64
C ALA A 257 -1.23 20.00 -4.83
N PRO A 258 -0.32 19.83 -5.82
CA PRO A 258 -0.20 18.66 -6.69
C PRO A 258 0.51 17.49 -6.00
N ALA A 259 -0.12 16.30 -6.07
CA ALA A 259 0.40 15.07 -5.49
C ALA A 259 0.88 14.09 -6.58
N ASN A 260 1.54 13.01 -6.17
CA ASN A 260 1.77 11.88 -7.07
C ASN A 260 0.59 10.90 -7.00
N SER A 261 0.14 10.37 -8.12
CA SER A 261 -1.00 9.45 -8.16
C SER A 261 -0.60 8.07 -8.63
N LEU A 262 -1.19 7.04 -8.02
CA LEU A 262 -1.07 5.64 -8.41
C LEU A 262 -2.45 5.09 -8.76
N LEU A 263 -2.54 4.37 -9.88
CA LEU A 263 -3.74 3.66 -10.33
C LEU A 263 -3.35 2.25 -10.75
N LYS A 264 -3.92 1.23 -10.11
CA LYS A 264 -3.50 -0.14 -10.34
C LYS A 264 -4.67 -1.09 -10.22
N SER A 265 -4.89 -1.92 -11.23
CA SER A 265 -6.01 -2.86 -11.26
C SER A 265 -7.36 -2.19 -10.98
N ALA A 266 -7.55 -0.97 -11.50
CA ALA A 266 -8.68 -0.09 -11.19
C ALA A 266 -9.97 -0.46 -11.96
N SER A 267 -10.10 -1.73 -12.39
CA SER A 267 -11.25 -2.27 -13.11
C SER A 267 -11.69 -1.48 -14.35
N TYR A 268 -10.78 -0.69 -14.95
CA TYR A 268 -11.06 0.23 -16.06
C TYR A 268 -12.20 1.22 -15.75
N LEU A 269 -12.48 1.51 -14.47
CA LEU A 269 -13.58 2.39 -14.06
C LEU A 269 -13.39 3.80 -14.62
N LEU A 270 -12.14 4.27 -14.65
CA LEU A 270 -11.79 5.56 -15.24
C LEU A 270 -11.93 5.60 -16.76
N HIS A 271 -12.34 4.51 -17.44
CA HIS A 271 -12.75 4.56 -18.84
C HIS A 271 -14.22 4.93 -19.00
N GLU A 272 -15.01 4.77 -17.94
CA GLU A 272 -16.46 4.98 -17.99
C GLU A 272 -16.82 6.46 -17.85
N ARG A 273 -18.02 6.81 -18.34
CA ARG A 273 -18.54 8.18 -18.20
C ARG A 273 -18.91 8.50 -16.75
N SER A 274 -19.37 7.52 -15.99
CA SER A 274 -19.78 7.65 -14.58
C SER A 274 -18.61 7.87 -13.60
N PHE A 275 -17.37 7.94 -14.08
CA PHE A 275 -16.18 8.27 -13.28
C PHE A 275 -15.41 9.46 -13.89
N SER A 276 -16.11 10.29 -14.66
CA SER A 276 -15.52 11.42 -15.38
C SER A 276 -14.99 12.51 -14.45
N GLN A 277 -15.64 12.74 -13.32
CA GLN A 277 -15.24 13.77 -12.35
C GLN A 277 -13.94 13.40 -11.66
N VAL A 278 -13.83 12.18 -11.13
CA VAL A 278 -12.60 11.72 -10.49
C VAL A 278 -11.45 11.61 -11.49
N ARG A 279 -11.70 11.18 -12.74
CA ARG A 279 -10.70 11.18 -13.82
C ARG A 279 -10.16 12.60 -14.08
N SER A 280 -11.06 13.56 -14.26
CA SER A 280 -10.69 14.96 -14.52
C SER A 280 -9.96 15.58 -13.34
N TRP A 281 -10.39 15.26 -12.11
CA TRP A 281 -9.77 15.72 -10.89
C TRP A 281 -8.33 15.20 -10.76
N LEU A 282 -8.08 13.91 -11.03
CA LEU A 282 -6.73 13.33 -11.03
C LEU A 282 -5.83 14.00 -12.07
N LEU A 283 -6.31 14.21 -13.30
CA LEU A 283 -5.56 14.90 -14.36
C LEU A 283 -5.26 16.36 -14.01
N LYS A 284 -6.13 17.03 -13.23
CA LYS A 284 -5.90 18.41 -12.77
C LYS A 284 -4.88 18.47 -11.63
N ASN A 285 -4.99 17.55 -10.66
CA ASN A 285 -4.32 17.67 -9.35
C ASN A 285 -3.10 16.77 -9.17
N SER A 286 -2.68 16.02 -10.20
CA SER A 286 -1.50 15.17 -10.14
C SER A 286 -0.28 15.82 -10.81
N ALA A 287 0.88 15.73 -10.16
CA ALA A 287 2.18 16.01 -10.78
C ALA A 287 2.65 14.85 -11.66
N THR A 288 2.47 13.62 -11.16
CA THR A 288 2.73 12.38 -11.90
C THR A 288 1.58 11.41 -11.70
N ILE A 289 1.30 10.57 -12.70
CA ILE A 289 0.37 9.45 -12.59
C ILE A 289 1.11 8.20 -13.03
N ILE A 290 1.26 7.23 -12.12
CA ILE A 290 1.77 5.90 -12.42
C ILE A 290 0.55 4.97 -12.56
N GLN A 291 0.46 4.26 -13.67
CA GLN A 291 -0.67 3.35 -13.88
C GLN A 291 -0.37 2.14 -14.73
N ASP A 292 -1.14 1.06 -14.53
CA ASP A 292 -1.35 0.06 -15.59
C ASP A 292 -2.48 0.51 -16.54
N ASP A 293 -2.75 -0.28 -17.57
CA ASP A 293 -3.72 0.01 -18.61
C ASP A 293 -5.18 0.11 -18.15
N SER A 294 -5.48 -0.30 -16.91
CA SER A 294 -6.80 -0.14 -16.29
C SER A 294 -7.03 1.21 -15.60
N GLY A 295 -6.02 2.09 -15.60
CA GLY A 295 -6.12 3.46 -15.08
C GLY A 295 -6.87 4.43 -16.01
N ILE A 296 -6.35 5.65 -16.15
CA ILE A 296 -6.95 6.67 -17.02
C ILE A 296 -6.67 6.31 -18.49
N PRO A 297 -7.69 6.29 -19.37
CA PRO A 297 -7.49 6.02 -20.78
C PRO A 297 -6.59 7.10 -21.41
N LEU A 298 -5.67 6.68 -22.29
CA LEU A 298 -4.67 7.57 -22.90
C LEU A 298 -5.31 8.78 -23.61
N ALA A 299 -6.47 8.56 -24.24
CA ALA A 299 -7.24 9.60 -24.94
C ALA A 299 -7.81 10.70 -24.03
N SER A 300 -7.83 10.51 -22.70
CA SER A 300 -8.26 11.55 -21.75
C SER A 300 -7.15 12.52 -21.36
N TYR A 301 -5.90 12.21 -21.66
CA TYR A 301 -4.80 13.13 -21.39
C TYR A 301 -4.70 14.20 -22.47
N ASP A 302 -4.41 15.44 -22.08
CA ASP A 302 -3.95 16.46 -23.01
C ASP A 302 -2.47 16.20 -23.36
N PRO A 303 -2.13 15.86 -24.61
CA PRO A 303 -0.75 15.56 -25.00
C PRO A 303 0.18 16.78 -24.95
N ARG A 304 -0.36 18.01 -24.82
CA ARG A 304 0.44 19.22 -24.60
C ARG A 304 0.83 19.41 -23.13
N ALA A 305 -0.01 18.92 -22.22
CA ALA A 305 0.20 19.06 -20.78
C ALA A 305 0.94 17.86 -20.15
N TRP A 306 1.05 16.73 -20.85
CA TRP A 306 1.59 15.48 -20.30
C TRP A 306 2.64 14.85 -21.20
N ARG A 307 3.69 14.33 -20.56
CA ARG A 307 4.70 13.47 -21.18
C ARG A 307 4.52 12.04 -20.69
N PHE A 308 4.68 11.09 -21.60
CA PHE A 308 4.44 9.68 -21.35
C PHE A 308 5.73 8.87 -21.42
N PHE A 309 5.95 8.05 -20.41
CA PHE A 309 7.09 7.13 -20.31
C PHE A 309 6.54 5.72 -20.11
N PRO A 310 6.42 4.92 -21.18
CA PRO A 310 5.90 3.56 -21.11
C PRO A 310 7.01 2.57 -20.72
N PHE A 311 6.66 1.54 -19.97
CA PHE A 311 7.56 0.46 -19.56
C PHE A 311 6.85 -0.90 -19.64
N GLY A 312 7.54 -1.91 -20.16
CA GLY A 312 7.02 -3.27 -20.29
C GLY A 312 6.28 -3.49 -21.59
N ARG A 313 5.23 -4.31 -21.55
CA ARG A 313 4.52 -4.77 -22.76
C ARG A 313 3.03 -4.65 -22.58
N TYR A 314 2.37 -3.94 -23.50
CA TYR A 314 0.92 -3.91 -23.56
C TYR A 314 0.39 -5.10 -24.37
N LEU A 315 -0.18 -6.09 -23.68
CA LEU A 315 -0.84 -7.25 -24.29
C LEU A 315 -2.35 -7.05 -24.48
N GLY A 316 -2.87 -5.88 -24.11
CA GLY A 316 -4.29 -5.61 -24.01
C GLY A 316 -4.92 -6.09 -22.70
N PRO A 317 -6.19 -5.71 -22.48
CA PRO A 317 -6.94 -6.10 -21.29
C PRO A 317 -7.05 -7.62 -21.14
N ILE A 318 -7.37 -8.06 -19.93
CA ILE A 318 -7.77 -9.45 -19.68
C ILE A 318 -9.18 -9.72 -20.24
N ASP A 319 -9.53 -11.00 -20.44
CA ASP A 319 -10.81 -11.45 -21.01
C ASP A 319 -12.06 -10.84 -20.37
N LYS A 320 -11.97 -10.37 -19.12
CA LYS A 320 -13.07 -9.74 -18.41
C LYS A 320 -13.38 -8.31 -18.89
N PHE A 321 -12.43 -7.66 -19.55
CA PHE A 321 -12.53 -6.30 -20.04
C PHE A 321 -12.24 -6.21 -21.56
N PRO A 322 -12.90 -7.04 -22.39
CA PRO A 322 -12.52 -7.21 -23.80
C PRO A 322 -12.62 -5.90 -24.60
N ASP A 323 -13.53 -5.01 -24.22
CA ASP A 323 -13.80 -3.74 -24.92
C ASP A 323 -12.90 -2.58 -24.45
N LYS A 324 -11.87 -2.85 -23.64
CA LYS A 324 -10.98 -1.82 -23.08
C LYS A 324 -9.63 -1.69 -23.80
N TYR A 325 -9.49 -2.38 -24.94
CA TYR A 325 -8.29 -2.28 -25.75
C TYR A 325 -8.10 -0.85 -26.29
N GLN A 326 -6.86 -0.34 -26.24
CA GLN A 326 -6.52 1.02 -26.66
C GLN A 326 -5.44 0.98 -27.76
N PRO A 327 -5.77 1.24 -29.03
CA PRO A 327 -4.80 1.24 -30.12
C PRO A 327 -3.64 2.24 -29.90
N GLY A 328 -3.95 3.44 -29.41
CA GLY A 328 -2.92 4.44 -29.09
C GLY A 328 -1.99 4.01 -27.94
N TYR A 329 -2.52 3.26 -26.98
CA TYR A 329 -1.71 2.68 -25.89
C TYR A 329 -0.81 1.57 -26.42
N ALA A 330 -1.27 0.75 -27.37
CA ALA A 330 -0.43 -0.25 -28.02
C ALA A 330 0.74 0.38 -28.79
N ALA A 331 0.46 1.43 -29.57
CA ALA A 331 1.51 2.17 -30.28
C ALA A 331 2.53 2.80 -29.33
N LEU A 332 2.07 3.36 -28.20
CA LEU A 332 2.95 3.94 -27.19
C LEU A 332 3.93 2.89 -26.61
N PHE A 333 3.54 1.62 -26.53
CA PHE A 333 4.35 0.56 -25.92
C PHE A 333 5.21 -0.25 -26.91
N GLU A 334 5.16 0.04 -28.21
CA GLU A 334 5.88 -0.72 -29.24
C GLU A 334 7.41 -0.73 -29.02
N HIS A 335 7.95 0.35 -28.47
CA HIS A 335 9.37 0.51 -28.16
C HIS A 335 9.65 0.78 -26.68
N ALA A 336 8.72 0.40 -25.80
CA ALA A 336 8.89 0.61 -24.37
C ALA A 336 10.09 -0.21 -23.82
N PRO A 337 10.94 0.37 -22.96
CA PRO A 337 11.94 -0.40 -22.22
C PRO A 337 11.28 -1.53 -21.41
N PRO A 338 11.98 -2.65 -21.19
CA PRO A 338 11.42 -3.79 -20.48
C PRO A 338 11.08 -3.44 -19.03
N LEU A 339 10.03 -4.08 -18.50
CA LEU A 339 9.66 -4.05 -17.09
C LEU A 339 10.03 -5.40 -16.46
N ASP A 340 10.83 -5.35 -15.39
CA ASP A 340 11.38 -6.53 -14.74
C ASP A 340 10.60 -6.96 -13.49
N PHE A 341 9.47 -6.32 -13.21
CA PHE A 341 8.50 -6.72 -12.19
C PHE A 341 7.09 -6.83 -12.76
N GLY A 342 6.23 -7.54 -12.04
CA GLY A 342 4.82 -7.67 -12.34
C GLY A 342 4.01 -6.49 -11.84
N ILE A 343 2.95 -6.08 -12.54
CA ILE A 343 1.94 -5.15 -12.01
C ILE A 343 0.61 -5.31 -12.74
N GLY A 344 -0.47 -4.94 -12.06
CA GLY A 344 -1.81 -4.85 -12.66
C GLY A 344 -2.44 -6.20 -12.94
N TYR A 345 -3.44 -6.25 -13.81
CA TYR A 345 -4.10 -7.51 -14.16
C TYR A 345 -3.19 -8.47 -14.93
N ARG A 346 -2.23 -7.94 -15.71
CA ARG A 346 -1.20 -8.70 -16.42
C ARG A 346 0.06 -8.85 -15.56
N TRP A 347 -0.09 -9.27 -14.30
CA TRP A 347 0.95 -9.28 -13.26
C TRP A 347 2.15 -10.20 -13.52
N ARG A 348 2.12 -11.06 -14.54
CA ARG A 348 3.26 -11.90 -14.86
C ARG A 348 4.41 -11.04 -15.38
N THR A 349 5.62 -11.33 -14.90
CA THR A 349 6.83 -10.62 -15.36
C THR A 349 6.94 -10.70 -16.88
N ARG A 350 7.24 -9.57 -17.54
CA ARG A 350 7.29 -9.40 -19.00
C ARG A 350 5.94 -9.41 -19.74
N GLU A 351 4.82 -9.58 -19.04
CA GLU A 351 3.47 -9.37 -19.58
C GLU A 351 2.84 -8.07 -19.10
N SER A 352 3.39 -7.47 -18.05
CA SER A 352 2.89 -6.23 -17.45
C SER A 352 3.24 -5.00 -18.28
N ASN A 353 2.39 -3.99 -18.16
CA ASN A 353 2.60 -2.65 -18.67
C ASN A 353 2.54 -1.65 -17.51
N LEU A 354 3.37 -0.62 -17.58
CA LEU A 354 3.39 0.48 -16.64
C LEU A 354 3.59 1.78 -17.42
N LEU A 355 2.70 2.75 -17.21
CA LEU A 355 2.81 4.08 -17.78
C LEU A 355 3.11 5.08 -16.66
N LEU A 356 4.24 5.76 -16.77
CA LEU A 356 4.53 6.97 -16.00
C LEU A 356 4.15 8.19 -16.85
N SER A 357 3.11 8.89 -16.42
CA SER A 357 2.69 10.17 -17.00
C SER A 357 3.22 11.29 -16.13
N VAL A 358 3.97 12.23 -16.69
CA VAL A 358 4.54 13.39 -15.99
C VAL A 358 3.96 14.66 -16.57
N ARG A 359 3.41 15.52 -15.69
CA ARG A 359 2.87 16.82 -16.11
C ARG A 359 4.01 17.74 -16.52
N THR A 360 3.92 18.31 -17.72
CA THR A 360 4.87 19.32 -18.19
C THR A 360 4.67 20.60 -17.37
N PRO A 361 5.75 21.28 -16.92
CA PRO A 361 5.63 22.61 -16.36
C PRO A 361 4.92 23.52 -17.37
N SER A 362 3.79 24.10 -17.00
CA SER A 362 3.16 25.15 -17.79
C SER A 362 4.15 26.30 -17.98
N SER A 363 4.26 26.82 -19.21
CA SER A 363 5.13 27.96 -19.56
C SER A 363 4.86 29.25 -18.77
N ASP A 364 3.82 29.28 -17.92
CA ASP A 364 3.49 30.39 -17.02
C ASP A 364 4.10 30.26 -15.61
N THR A 365 4.92 29.24 -15.35
CA THR A 365 5.68 29.16 -14.09
C THR A 365 7.13 29.54 -14.38
N THR A 366 7.48 30.78 -14.07
CA THR A 366 8.85 31.30 -14.06
C THR A 366 9.68 30.43 -13.12
N ILE A 367 10.38 29.45 -13.69
CA ILE A 367 11.42 28.71 -12.97
C ILE A 367 12.69 29.56 -13.11
N SER A 368 13.15 30.08 -11.97
CA SER A 368 14.50 30.62 -11.82
C SER A 368 15.50 29.60 -12.33
N ALA A 369 16.08 29.88 -13.50
CA ALA A 369 17.11 29.08 -14.11
C ALA A 369 18.44 29.39 -13.44
N GLU A 370 18.93 28.47 -12.62
CA GLU A 370 20.37 28.34 -12.37
C GLU A 370 20.70 26.87 -12.11
N ALA A 371 21.84 26.41 -12.63
CA ALA A 371 22.28 25.03 -12.85
C ALA A 371 21.65 24.35 -14.09
N THR A 372 22.37 23.91 -15.12
CA THR A 372 23.79 23.51 -15.22
C THR A 372 24.18 23.42 -16.70
N GLY A 373 25.45 23.70 -17.02
CA GLY A 373 26.04 23.71 -18.36
C GLY A 373 26.16 22.33 -19.05
N PRO A 374 26.64 22.32 -20.32
CA PRO A 374 26.52 21.16 -21.22
C PRO A 374 27.63 20.14 -20.94
N ALA A 375 27.28 18.84 -20.99
CA ALA A 375 28.24 17.75 -20.98
C ALA A 375 28.24 17.04 -22.35
N ASP A 376 29.45 16.94 -22.90
CA ASP A 376 29.80 16.42 -24.20
C ASP A 376 29.37 14.97 -24.47
N THR A 377 29.08 14.74 -25.75
CA THR A 377 28.76 13.44 -26.33
C THR A 377 30.05 12.70 -26.73
N SER A 378 30.20 11.45 -26.30
CA SER A 378 31.10 10.51 -26.99
C SER A 378 30.42 9.15 -27.15
N TYR A 379 30.27 8.75 -28.41
CA TYR A 379 29.62 7.52 -28.87
C TYR A 379 30.69 6.42 -29.03
N GLN A 380 30.42 5.21 -28.52
CA GLN A 380 31.16 3.99 -28.86
C GLN A 380 30.20 2.91 -29.40
N PRO A 381 30.55 2.18 -30.47
CA PRO A 381 29.66 1.21 -31.10
C PRO A 381 29.60 -0.14 -30.34
N PRO A 382 28.50 -0.91 -30.44
CA PRO A 382 28.31 -2.13 -29.64
C PRO A 382 29.05 -3.35 -30.23
N ARG A 383 29.67 -4.16 -29.35
CA ARG A 383 30.15 -5.52 -29.67
C ARG A 383 28.99 -6.52 -29.66
N ALA A 384 28.97 -7.40 -30.66
CA ALA A 384 27.98 -8.46 -30.84
C ALA A 384 27.91 -9.45 -29.65
N ARG A 385 26.70 -9.75 -29.17
CA ARG A 385 26.42 -10.78 -28.15
C ARG A 385 25.68 -11.97 -28.77
N ARG A 386 26.12 -13.18 -28.39
CA ARG A 386 25.57 -14.50 -28.76
C ARG A 386 24.11 -14.69 -28.27
N ALA A 387 23.35 -15.47 -29.04
CA ALA A 387 21.96 -15.81 -28.78
C ALA A 387 21.75 -16.55 -27.44
N PRO A 388 20.70 -16.22 -26.65
CA PRO A 388 20.37 -16.92 -25.42
C PRO A 388 19.57 -18.20 -25.67
N ARG A 389 19.82 -19.22 -24.83
CA ARG A 389 19.10 -20.51 -24.77
C ARG A 389 17.64 -20.32 -24.30
N PRO A 390 16.72 -21.22 -24.69
CA PRO A 390 15.32 -21.13 -24.27
C PRO A 390 15.16 -21.40 -22.76
N PRO A 391 14.20 -20.72 -22.09
CA PRO A 391 13.98 -20.89 -20.66
C PRO A 391 13.38 -22.25 -20.32
N GLU A 392 13.87 -22.82 -19.21
CA GLU A 392 13.42 -24.06 -18.60
C GLU A 392 12.06 -23.86 -17.91
N PHE A 393 11.17 -24.86 -18.02
CA PHE A 393 9.81 -24.81 -17.50
C PHE A 393 9.81 -25.04 -15.99
N ILE A 394 9.47 -24.00 -15.21
CA ILE A 394 9.25 -24.11 -13.76
C ILE A 394 7.74 -24.35 -13.54
N PRO A 395 7.32 -25.47 -12.94
CA PRO A 395 5.91 -25.76 -12.71
C PRO A 395 5.27 -24.75 -11.74
N MET A 396 4.11 -24.23 -12.14
CA MET A 396 3.29 -23.27 -11.38
C MET A 396 2.61 -23.95 -10.18
N TYR A 397 2.84 -23.42 -8.99
CA TYR A 397 1.94 -23.59 -7.85
C TYR A 397 1.81 -22.24 -7.13
N PRO A 398 0.60 -21.77 -6.80
CA PRO A 398 -0.71 -22.42 -6.98
C PRO A 398 -1.32 -22.18 -8.40
N PRO A 399 -2.38 -22.93 -8.77
CA PRO A 399 -3.07 -22.75 -10.06
C PRO A 399 -3.71 -21.36 -10.20
N PRO A 400 -3.91 -20.86 -11.43
CA PRO A 400 -4.62 -19.62 -11.67
C PRO A 400 -6.06 -19.71 -11.13
N PRO A 401 -6.59 -18.63 -10.52
CA PRO A 401 -7.96 -18.55 -10.01
C PRO A 401 -8.97 -18.71 -11.16
N ARG A 402 -10.15 -19.25 -10.84
CA ARG A 402 -11.18 -19.59 -11.84
C ARG A 402 -11.91 -18.32 -12.28
N ARG A 403 -12.49 -18.34 -13.49
CA ARG A 403 -13.23 -17.21 -14.08
C ARG A 403 -14.34 -16.66 -13.16
N ASP A 404 -14.92 -17.49 -12.30
CA ASP A 404 -16.07 -17.15 -11.44
C ASP A 404 -15.67 -16.52 -10.08
N ASP A 405 -14.37 -16.51 -9.75
CA ASP A 405 -13.85 -15.96 -8.50
C ASP A 405 -13.81 -14.42 -8.52
N PHE A 406 -13.98 -13.81 -9.70
CA PHE A 406 -13.86 -12.37 -9.90
C PHE A 406 -15.23 -11.73 -10.16
N MET A 407 -15.87 -11.17 -9.14
CA MET A 407 -16.93 -10.14 -9.26
C MET A 407 -16.33 -8.80 -8.85
N PHE A 408 -16.36 -7.81 -9.75
CA PHE A 408 -15.86 -6.45 -9.55
C PHE A 408 -17.05 -5.53 -9.85
N TRP A 409 -17.31 -4.55 -8.97
CA TRP A 409 -18.32 -3.48 -9.02
C TRP A 409 -19.72 -3.88 -9.57
N PRO A 410 -20.84 -3.68 -8.85
CA PRO A 410 -22.15 -3.93 -9.46
C PRO A 410 -22.27 -3.09 -10.74
N ARG A 411 -22.72 -3.71 -11.84
CA ARG A 411 -23.18 -2.94 -13.01
C ARG A 411 -24.34 -2.06 -12.52
N TRP A 412 -24.12 -0.76 -12.50
CA TRP A 412 -25.15 0.24 -12.20
C TRP A 412 -25.57 0.92 -13.49
#